data_AF-A0A6A7LHX8-F1
#
_entry.id   AF-A0A6A7LHX8-F1
#
_cell.length_a   1.000
_cell.length_b   1.000
_cell.length_c   1.000
_cell.angle_alpha   90.00
_cell.angle_beta   90.00
_cell.angle_gamma   90.00
#
_symmetry.space_group_name_H-M   'P 1'
#
loop_
_entity.id
_entity.type
_entity.pdbx_description
1 polymer ?
#
loop_
_entity_poly.entity_id
_entity_poly.type
_entity_poly.pdbx_seq_one_letter_code
_entity_poly.pdbx_strand_id
1 'polypeptide(L)'
;MSLFPDEDILTREIESWRGFIDKLPSDEDKVVFTQLLDDCYKYSLAINNHPQTHAFPTESLILALLLSQHKLIIHLKSMIQSKQTDNRLIHLGKQKKMYEFEDSEL
;
A
#
# COMPACT_ATOMS: atom_id res chain seq x y z
N MET A 1 32.97 -24.15 -1.96
CA MET A 1 31.74 -24.12 -2.77
C MET A 1 30.58 -24.36 -1.82
N SER A 2 29.65 -23.41 -1.71
CA SER A 2 28.46 -23.53 -0.86
C SER A 2 27.45 -24.47 -1.52
N LEU A 3 26.89 -25.40 -0.75
CA LEU A 3 25.94 -26.43 -1.19
C LEU A 3 24.50 -25.93 -1.35
N PHE A 4 24.28 -24.65 -1.10
CA PHE A 4 22.98 -23.99 -1.28
C PHE A 4 23.24 -22.71 -2.08
N PRO A 5 22.96 -22.67 -3.39
CA PRO A 5 22.93 -21.40 -4.10
C PRO A 5 21.80 -20.58 -3.46
N ASP A 6 22.06 -19.30 -3.22
CA ASP A 6 21.10 -18.31 -2.70
C ASP A 6 19.65 -18.72 -2.98
N GLU A 7 19.01 -19.31 -1.99
CA GLU A 7 17.58 -19.63 -2.04
C GLU A 7 16.85 -18.31 -2.07
N ASP A 8 16.61 -17.85 -3.31
CA ASP A 8 15.64 -16.85 -3.74
C ASP A 8 15.22 -15.90 -2.60
N ILE A 9 16.15 -15.05 -2.18
CA ILE A 9 16.01 -14.17 -1.01
C ILE A 9 14.73 -13.33 -1.14
N LEU A 10 14.41 -12.90 -2.37
CA LEU A 10 13.22 -12.13 -2.68
C LEU A 10 11.95 -12.98 -2.52
N THR A 11 11.91 -14.19 -3.07
CA THR A 11 10.78 -15.09 -2.87
C THR A 11 10.57 -15.43 -1.40
N ARG A 12 11.64 -15.66 -0.62
CA ARG A 12 11.52 -15.93 0.81
C ARG A 12 10.92 -14.76 1.58
N GLU A 13 11.29 -13.54 1.22
CA GLU A 13 10.74 -12.33 1.83
C GLU A 13 9.28 -12.08 1.41
N ILE A 14 8.94 -12.32 0.14
CA ILE A 14 7.55 -12.24 -0.36
C ILE A 14 6.65 -13.25 0.38
N GLU A 15 7.11 -14.47 0.59
CA GLU A 15 6.37 -15.50 1.34
C GLU A 15 6.25 -15.15 2.84
N SER A 16 7.28 -14.53 3.44
CA SER A 16 7.18 -13.95 4.79
C SER A 16 6.07 -12.89 4.87
N TRP A 17 5.93 -12.07 3.83
CA TRP A 17 4.91 -11.02 3.79
C TRP A 17 3.50 -11.53 3.54
N ARG A 18 3.32 -12.68 2.88
CA ARG A 18 2.00 -13.33 2.74
C ARG A 18 1.34 -13.61 4.09
N GLY A 19 2.12 -13.90 5.13
CA GLY A 19 1.63 -14.11 6.50
C GLY A 19 0.98 -12.88 7.15
N PHE A 20 1.04 -11.70 6.52
CA PHE A 20 0.31 -10.51 6.96
C PHE A 20 -1.04 -10.31 6.28
N ILE A 21 -1.34 -11.01 5.19
CA ILE A 21 -2.60 -10.85 4.44
C ILE A 21 -3.79 -11.10 5.39
N ASP A 22 -3.77 -12.20 6.13
CA ASP A 22 -4.86 -12.55 7.05
C ASP A 22 -5.03 -11.57 8.22
N LYS A 23 -4.02 -10.73 8.47
CA LYS A 23 -4.03 -9.71 9.54
C LYS A 23 -4.57 -8.37 9.06
N LEU A 24 -4.86 -8.22 7.77
CA LEU A 24 -5.41 -6.98 7.21
C LEU A 24 -6.90 -6.84 7.55
N PRO A 25 -7.35 -5.61 7.85
CA PRO A 25 -8.69 -5.36 8.41
C PRO A 25 -9.83 -5.46 7.40
N SER A 26 -9.56 -5.26 6.10
CA SER A 26 -10.55 -5.28 5.02
C SER A 26 -10.20 -6.33 3.97
N ASP A 27 -11.21 -6.99 3.42
CA ASP A 27 -11.02 -7.91 2.30
C ASP A 27 -10.53 -7.20 1.03
N GLU A 28 -10.86 -5.91 0.86
CA GLU A 28 -10.31 -5.08 -0.21
C GLU A 28 -8.78 -4.89 -0.04
N ASP A 29 -8.33 -4.61 1.19
CA ASP A 29 -6.90 -4.46 1.49
C ASP A 29 -6.14 -5.77 1.26
N LYS A 30 -6.76 -6.91 1.59
CA LYS A 30 -6.20 -8.25 1.34
C LYS A 30 -6.00 -8.50 -0.15
N VAL A 31 -6.99 -8.17 -0.98
CA VAL A 31 -6.92 -8.33 -2.44
C VAL A 31 -5.81 -7.46 -3.01
N VAL A 32 -5.78 -6.17 -2.66
CA VAL A 32 -4.77 -5.23 -3.14
C VAL A 32 -3.36 -5.66 -2.73
N PHE A 33 -3.17 -6.07 -1.47
CA PHE A 33 -1.87 -6.50 -0.98
C PHE A 33 -1.43 -7.83 -1.61
N THR A 34 -2.35 -8.76 -1.84
CA THR A 34 -2.04 -10.02 -2.56
C THR A 34 -1.58 -9.76 -3.98
N GLN A 35 -2.27 -8.86 -4.71
CA GLN A 35 -1.89 -8.49 -6.07
C GLN A 35 -0.52 -7.83 -6.14
N LEU A 36 -0.20 -6.97 -5.17
CA LEU A 36 1.13 -6.37 -5.05
C LEU A 36 2.24 -7.41 -4.88
N LEU A 37 2.02 -8.41 -4.02
CA LEU A 37 2.98 -9.49 -3.77
C LEU A 37 3.16 -10.37 -5.00
N ASP A 38 2.07 -10.74 -5.69
CA ASP A 38 2.11 -11.51 -6.93
C ASP A 38 2.85 -10.76 -8.04
N ASP A 39 2.67 -9.44 -8.14
CA ASP A 39 3.40 -8.61 -9.10
C ASP A 39 4.90 -8.56 -8.77
N CYS A 40 5.29 -8.50 -7.49
CA CYS A 40 6.69 -8.59 -7.07
C CYS A 40 7.29 -9.97 -7.40
N TYR A 41 6.51 -11.04 -7.23
CA TYR A 41 6.94 -12.41 -7.53
C TYR A 41 7.26 -12.62 -9.02
N LYS A 42 6.55 -11.95 -9.94
CA LYS A 42 6.87 -11.99 -11.38
C LYS A 42 8.29 -11.52 -11.68
N TYR A 43 8.84 -10.62 -10.87
CA TYR A 43 10.18 -10.08 -11.05
C TYR A 43 11.26 -10.89 -10.32
N SER A 44 10.90 -11.76 -9.37
CA SER A 44 11.88 -12.59 -8.63
C SER A 44 12.70 -13.45 -9.59
N LEU A 45 12.04 -14.09 -10.55
CA LEU A 45 12.68 -14.94 -11.54
C LEU A 45 13.71 -14.18 -12.40
N ALA A 46 13.45 -12.93 -12.76
CA ALA A 46 14.38 -12.10 -13.54
C ALA A 46 15.60 -11.66 -12.71
N ILE A 47 15.39 -11.41 -11.42
CA ILE A 47 16.44 -11.03 -10.47
C ILE A 47 17.34 -12.22 -10.15
N ASN A 48 16.77 -13.42 -10.00
CA ASN A 48 17.50 -14.63 -9.64
C ASN A 48 18.20 -15.33 -10.82
N ASN A 49 17.71 -15.16 -12.05
CA ASN A 49 18.34 -15.76 -13.25
C ASN A 49 19.58 -15.01 -13.76
N HIS A 50 20.06 -13.99 -13.05
CA HIS A 50 21.23 -13.21 -13.48
C HIS A 50 22.50 -13.43 -12.64
N PRO A 51 23.03 -14.67 -12.50
CA PRO A 51 24.22 -14.89 -11.68
C PRO A 51 25.56 -14.61 -12.38
N GLN A 52 25.62 -14.32 -13.69
CA GLN A 52 26.91 -14.44 -14.43
C GLN A 52 27.39 -13.28 -15.31
N THR A 53 26.60 -12.23 -15.64
CA THR A 53 27.10 -11.17 -16.55
C THR A 53 26.77 -9.73 -16.18
N HIS A 54 25.74 -9.49 -15.36
CA HIS A 54 25.45 -8.17 -14.78
C HIS A 54 24.59 -8.39 -13.54
N ALA A 55 25.02 -7.91 -12.37
CA ALA A 55 24.14 -7.89 -11.22
C ALA A 55 22.88 -7.10 -11.59
N PHE A 56 21.69 -7.67 -11.36
CA PHE A 56 20.47 -6.89 -11.46
C PHE A 56 20.63 -5.68 -10.52
N PRO A 57 20.43 -4.44 -10.97
CA PRO A 57 20.64 -3.27 -10.12
C PRO A 57 19.57 -3.29 -9.04
N THR A 58 19.93 -3.85 -7.89
CA THR A 58 19.13 -3.88 -6.66
C THR A 58 18.63 -2.46 -6.33
N GLU A 59 19.39 -1.44 -6.71
CA GLU A 59 19.02 -0.04 -6.67
C GLU A 59 17.72 0.25 -7.41
N SER A 60 17.53 -0.25 -8.64
CA SER A 60 16.30 -0.02 -9.42
C SER A 60 15.08 -0.68 -8.78
N LEU A 61 15.24 -1.87 -8.21
CA LEU A 61 14.17 -2.55 -7.45
C LEU A 61 13.83 -1.79 -6.18
N ILE A 62 14.84 -1.42 -5.39
CA ILE A 62 14.67 -0.64 -4.16
C ILE A 62 13.99 0.69 -4.46
N LEU A 63 14.40 1.40 -5.52
CA LEU A 63 13.76 2.63 -5.96
C LEU A 63 12.31 2.42 -6.39
N ALA A 64 12.01 1.36 -7.13
CA ALA A 64 10.64 1.04 -7.55
C ALA A 64 9.74 0.76 -6.34
N LEU A 65 10.23 -0.02 -5.37
CA LEU A 65 9.53 -0.31 -4.13
C LEU A 65 9.31 0.96 -3.28
N LEU A 66 10.36 1.77 -3.09
CA LEU A 66 10.26 3.06 -2.39
C LEU A 66 9.24 3.99 -3.05
N LEU A 67 9.25 4.09 -4.38
CA LEU A 67 8.31 4.91 -5.12
C LEU A 67 6.87 4.39 -4.99
N SER A 68 6.68 3.08 -5.03
CA SER A 68 5.36 2.45 -4.83
C SER A 68 4.80 2.77 -3.44
N GLN A 69 5.61 2.59 -2.40
CA GLN A 69 5.24 2.92 -1.02
C GLN A 69 4.95 4.42 -0.85
N HIS A 70 5.76 5.29 -1.46
CA HIS A 70 5.55 6.74 -1.41
C HIS A 70 4.21 7.16 -2.03
N LYS A 71 3.84 6.58 -3.18
CA LYS A 71 2.54 6.84 -3.83
C LYS A 71 1.37 6.39 -2.96
N LEU A 72 1.48 5.21 -2.34
CA LEU A 72 0.45 4.69 -1.43
C LEU A 72 0.26 5.62 -0.22
N ILE A 73 1.35 6.09 0.39
CA ILE A 73 1.31 7.05 1.51
C ILE A 73 0.62 8.36 1.09
N ILE A 74 0.96 8.92 -0.08
CA ILE A 74 0.32 10.13 -0.59
C ILE A 74 -1.18 9.90 -0.78
N HIS A 75 -1.56 8.75 -1.35
CA HIS A 75 -2.95 8.42 -1.60
C HIS A 75 -3.75 8.31 -0.28
N LEU A 76 -3.24 7.55 0.69
CA LEU A 76 -3.86 7.41 2.01
C LEU A 76 -3.97 8.76 2.73
N LYS A 77 -2.94 9.60 2.66
CA LYS A 77 -2.96 10.95 3.23
C LYS A 77 -4.06 11.81 2.61
N SER A 78 -4.23 11.75 1.28
CA SER A 78 -5.30 12.46 0.57
C SER A 78 -6.69 11.96 1.00
N MET A 79 -6.88 10.65 1.12
CA MET A 79 -8.15 10.08 1.58
C MET A 79 -8.51 10.52 3.00
N ILE A 80 -7.54 10.56 3.92
CA ILE A 80 -7.75 11.02 5.30
C ILE A 80 -8.15 12.49 5.31
N GLN A 81 -7.46 13.34 4.53
CA GLN A 81 -7.78 14.77 4.43
C GLN A 81 -9.17 15.02 3.83
N SER A 82 -9.56 14.27 2.80
CA SER A 82 -10.91 14.36 2.22
C SER A 82 -11.97 13.98 3.25
N LYS A 83 -11.82 12.86 3.95
CA LYS A 83 -12.78 12.43 5.00
C LYS A 83 -12.90 13.44 6.14
N GLN A 84 -11.81 14.07 6.55
CA GLN A 84 -11.85 15.14 7.57
C GLN A 84 -12.61 16.38 7.09
N THR A 85 -12.47 16.71 5.81
CA THR A 85 -13.16 17.86 5.21
C THR A 85 -14.66 17.61 5.12
N ASP A 86 -15.07 16.44 4.66
CA ASP A 86 -16.47 16.03 4.59
C ASP A 86 -17.13 16.04 5.97
N ASN A 87 -16.46 15.49 6.99
CA ASN A 87 -16.97 15.50 8.37
C ASN A 87 -17.16 16.92 8.92
N ARG A 88 -16.26 17.87 8.59
CA ARG A 88 -16.41 19.27 8.98
C ARG A 88 -17.57 19.95 8.26
N LEU A 89 -17.75 19.72 6.97
CA LEU A 89 -18.86 20.27 6.20
C LEU A 89 -20.21 19.76 6.70
N ILE A 90 -20.30 18.47 7.04
CA ILE A 90 -21.50 17.88 7.66
C ILE A 90 -21.80 18.53 9.02
N HIS A 91 -20.77 18.80 9.83
CA HIS A 91 -20.96 19.46 11.12
C HIS A 91 -21.43 20.92 10.98
N LEU A 92 -20.82 21.71 10.08
CA LEU A 92 -21.26 23.08 9.79
C LEU A 92 -22.69 23.11 9.22
N GLY A 93 -23.05 22.17 8.33
CA GLY A 93 -24.40 22.07 7.78
C GLY A 93 -25.46 21.76 8.83
N LYS A 94 -25.12 20.95 9.84
CA LYS A 94 -26.00 20.67 10.99
C LYS A 94 -26.17 21.89 11.90
N GLN A 95 -25.10 22.64 12.17
CA GLN A 95 -25.18 23.87 12.96
C GLN A 95 -26.03 24.93 12.27
N LYS A 96 -25.83 25.16 10.96
CA LYS A 96 -26.59 26.16 10.20
C LYS A 96 -28.10 25.85 10.17
N LYS A 97 -28.48 24.58 10.01
CA LYS A 97 -29.89 24.17 10.08
C LYS A 97 -30.51 24.32 11.47
N MET A 98 -29.72 24.21 12.53
CA MET A 98 -30.20 24.39 13.91
C MET A 98 -30.58 25.85 14.17
N TYR A 99 -29.74 26.79 13.73
CA TYR A 99 -30.02 28.23 13.84
C TYR A 99 -31.16 28.69 12.93
N GLU A 100 -31.26 28.17 11.70
CA GLU A 100 -32.40 28.48 10.79
C GLU A 100 -33.74 27.97 11.35
N PHE A 101 -33.75 26.91 12.16
CA PHE A 101 -34.96 26.38 12.78
C PHE A 101 -35.41 27.24 13.99
N GLU A 102 -34.46 27.71 14.81
CA GLU A 102 -34.75 28.61 15.95
C GLU A 102 -35.27 29.98 15.48
N ASP A 103 -34.78 30.52 14.35
CA ASP A 103 -35.26 31.79 13.80
C ASP A 103 -36.64 31.69 13.09
N SER A 104 -37.13 30.47 12.81
CA SER A 104 -38.41 30.23 12.12
C SER A 104 -39.60 30.03 13.08
N GLU A 105 -39.35 29.88 14.39
CA GLU A 105 -40.37 29.68 15.44
C GLU A 105 -40.73 30.97 16.21
N LEU A 106 -40.16 32.14 15.81
CA LEU A 106 -40.49 33.47 16.32
C LEU A 106 -41.38 34.27 15.34
#